data_AF-A0A7I4YA55-F1
#
_entry.id   AF-A0A7I4YA55-F1
#
_cell.length_a   1.000
_cell.length_b   1.000
_cell.length_c   1.000
_cell.angle_alpha   90.00
_cell.angle_beta   90.00
_cell.angle_gamma   90.00
#
_symmetry.space_group_name_H-M   'P 1'
#
loop_
_entity.id
_entity.type
_entity.pdbx_description
1 polymer ?
#
loop_
_entity_poly.entity_id
_entity_poly.type
_entity_poly.pdbx_seq_one_letter_code
_entity_poly.pdbx_strand_id
1 'polypeptide(L)'
;TPPGMLLLLLGIGLSSVKAQLDISPCGTMKGCLFAPPGCRPGQNCQIQFSYQIDGDSLAMELAGTPPAANGYVAVGFSKDEFMGDDMVVFCATLNGQPTGGLALNGQKPSNTLISNVGIQNVLRTSNTGGLLYCAINQRLDPNQSNLLNLNNTYQILLAAGPTEGNRLSYHQSNRYVMPRTRMSAYVRGVGMVENPLLDEGDRSNNDKLMIAHAILMVLSWSIFISTAILFARHMKGQCPNSAICGLQLWFHFHRTLNIIGVAGTIAGFVVVFVAKDWRWVGPKAYQSSELNNQWGSVHAMLGLIACVVAWAQPLNAVFRCHPDSKARILFNLIHGFFGFGCWLCAAAATMIAVVHFRMFSDRDAALGIYIAFIAVAGLTCIVMELLTFKNWWTGRHRVSGEIEMVRVGGTTTATYTDSIERTQRLQVLILLFFVVVAIGTAVAISVLIGKKNIA
;
A
#
# COMPACT_ATOMS: atom_id res chain seq x y z
N THR A 1 -33.80 -68.90 52.17
CA THR A 1 -32.55 -68.32 52.73
C THR A 1 -31.38 -69.23 52.35
N PRO A 2 -30.34 -68.76 51.67
CA PRO A 2 -30.21 -67.53 50.87
C PRO A 2 -29.93 -67.82 49.36
N PRO A 3 -30.14 -66.82 48.48
CA PRO A 3 -29.68 -66.84 47.10
C PRO A 3 -28.20 -66.42 47.00
N GLY A 4 -27.44 -67.11 46.15
CA GLY A 4 -26.03 -66.79 45.88
C GLY A 4 -25.89 -65.48 45.10
N MET A 5 -25.15 -64.54 45.69
CA MET A 5 -24.80 -63.22 45.18
C MET A 5 -24.25 -63.24 43.75
N LEU A 6 -24.95 -62.54 42.85
CA LEU A 6 -24.39 -62.07 41.58
C LEU A 6 -23.54 -60.82 41.89
N LEU A 7 -22.22 -60.95 41.85
CA LEU A 7 -21.30 -59.80 41.91
C LEU A 7 -21.44 -58.99 40.61
N LEU A 8 -22.21 -57.90 40.66
CA LEU A 8 -22.13 -56.82 39.67
C LEU A 8 -20.85 -56.01 39.93
N LEU A 9 -19.78 -56.33 39.20
CA LEU A 9 -18.64 -55.44 39.04
C LEU A 9 -19.11 -54.21 38.24
N LEU A 10 -19.52 -53.17 38.95
CA LEU A 10 -19.62 -51.81 38.41
C LEU A 10 -18.21 -51.35 38.05
N GLY A 11 -17.81 -51.63 36.81
CA GLY A 11 -16.67 -50.98 36.19
C GLY A 11 -16.97 -49.49 36.10
N ILE A 12 -16.44 -48.71 37.04
CA ILE A 12 -16.34 -47.26 36.90
C ILE A 12 -15.36 -47.05 35.75
N GLY A 13 -15.92 -46.90 34.55
CA GLY A 13 -15.19 -46.43 33.38
C GLY A 13 -14.65 -45.04 33.70
N LEU A 14 -13.37 -44.96 34.05
CA LEU A 14 -12.60 -43.74 34.00
C LEU A 14 -12.55 -43.32 32.52
N SER A 15 -13.57 -42.59 32.07
CA SER A 15 -13.54 -41.87 30.81
C SER A 15 -12.37 -40.91 30.87
N SER A 16 -11.26 -41.28 30.23
CA SER A 16 -10.16 -40.36 29.97
C SER A 16 -10.69 -39.23 29.12
N VAL A 17 -11.04 -38.11 29.74
CA VAL A 17 -11.44 -36.89 29.04
C VAL A 17 -10.20 -36.40 28.30
N LYS A 18 -10.11 -36.75 27.01
CA LYS A 18 -9.13 -36.12 26.12
C LYS A 18 -9.44 -34.62 26.09
N ALA A 19 -8.48 -33.81 26.52
CA ALA A 19 -8.57 -32.36 26.35
C ALA A 19 -8.55 -32.06 24.84
N GLN A 20 -9.71 -31.74 24.30
CA GLN A 20 -9.93 -31.40 22.89
C GLN A 20 -10.75 -30.11 22.85
N LEU A 21 -10.47 -29.28 21.84
CA LEU A 21 -11.24 -28.07 21.57
C LEU A 21 -12.69 -28.45 21.24
N ASP A 22 -13.63 -27.99 22.05
CA ASP A 22 -15.06 -28.16 21.79
C ASP A 22 -15.49 -27.21 20.67
N ILE A 23 -15.90 -27.77 19.53
CA ILE A 23 -16.28 -27.00 18.34
C ILE A 23 -17.77 -26.66 18.29
N SER A 24 -18.60 -27.24 19.16
CA SER A 24 -20.05 -26.98 19.19
C SER A 24 -20.42 -25.50 19.36
N PRO A 25 -19.65 -24.65 20.10
CA PRO A 25 -19.97 -23.24 20.26
C PRO A 25 -19.40 -22.34 19.14
N CYS A 26 -18.70 -22.91 18.16
CA CYS A 26 -18.11 -22.14 17.07
C CYS A 26 -19.19 -21.42 16.25
N GLY A 27 -18.96 -20.15 15.93
CA GLY A 27 -19.89 -19.34 15.13
C GLY A 27 -21.07 -18.77 15.92
N THR A 28 -21.26 -19.17 17.18
CA THR A 28 -22.34 -18.68 18.04
C THR A 28 -21.78 -18.04 19.31
N MET A 29 -20.98 -18.78 20.07
CA MET A 29 -20.41 -18.32 21.34
C MET A 29 -18.94 -17.92 21.24
N LYS A 30 -18.22 -18.52 20.29
CA LYS A 30 -16.80 -18.23 20.04
C LYS A 30 -16.47 -18.25 18.56
N GLY A 31 -15.45 -17.49 18.18
CA GLY A 31 -14.87 -17.55 16.85
C GLY A 31 -13.98 -18.78 16.74
N CYS A 32 -13.99 -19.43 15.58
CA CYS A 32 -13.14 -20.59 15.31
C CYS A 32 -12.55 -20.50 13.90
N LEU A 33 -11.26 -20.78 13.79
CA LEU A 33 -10.50 -20.84 12.55
C LEU A 33 -9.81 -22.18 12.46
N PHE A 34 -9.87 -22.79 11.28
CA PHE A 34 -9.37 -24.13 11.04
C PHE A 34 -8.44 -24.15 9.83
N ALA A 35 -7.32 -24.85 9.98
CA ALA A 35 -6.29 -24.96 8.95
C ALA A 35 -6.04 -26.43 8.61
N PRO A 36 -5.89 -26.79 7.31
CA PRO A 36 -6.00 -25.93 6.14
C PRO A 36 -7.40 -25.34 5.92
N PRO A 37 -7.55 -24.22 5.20
CA PRO A 37 -8.86 -23.67 4.86
C PRO A 37 -9.79 -24.72 4.23
N GLY A 38 -11.03 -24.80 4.70
CA GLY A 38 -12.03 -25.77 4.23
C GLY A 38 -11.93 -27.17 4.85
N CYS A 39 -11.01 -27.41 5.79
CA CYS A 39 -10.95 -28.67 6.53
C CYS A 39 -12.17 -28.85 7.46
N ARG A 40 -12.46 -30.11 7.80
CA ARG A 40 -13.51 -30.52 8.74
C ARG A 40 -12.89 -30.81 10.12
N PRO A 41 -13.31 -30.09 11.18
CA PRO A 41 -12.79 -30.32 12.52
C PRO A 41 -13.01 -31.75 12.99
N GLY A 42 -12.02 -32.33 13.66
CA GLY A 42 -12.04 -33.73 14.10
C GLY A 42 -11.79 -34.77 13.00
N GLN A 43 -11.64 -34.36 11.73
CA GLN A 43 -11.32 -35.25 10.62
C GLN A 43 -9.94 -34.94 10.03
N ASN A 44 -9.76 -33.77 9.40
CA ASN A 44 -8.56 -33.45 8.61
C ASN A 44 -7.97 -32.06 8.89
N CYS A 45 -8.45 -31.34 9.91
CA CYS A 45 -7.83 -30.10 10.34
C CYS A 45 -6.53 -30.36 11.11
N GLN A 46 -5.46 -29.72 10.66
CA GLN A 46 -4.14 -29.77 11.29
C GLN A 46 -4.02 -28.79 12.45
N ILE A 47 -4.63 -27.61 12.33
CA ILE A 47 -4.61 -26.56 13.34
C ILE A 47 -6.05 -26.07 13.57
N GLN A 48 -6.40 -25.89 14.83
CA GLN A 48 -7.67 -25.36 15.28
C GLN A 48 -7.38 -24.23 16.26
N PHE A 49 -7.98 -23.07 16.01
CA PHE A 49 -7.86 -21.91 16.86
C PHE A 49 -9.26 -21.41 17.20
N SER A 50 -9.56 -21.23 18.48
CA SER A 50 -10.78 -20.55 18.93
C SER A 50 -10.44 -19.31 19.74
N TYR A 51 -11.34 -18.32 19.70
CA TYR A 51 -11.20 -17.09 20.47
C TYR A 51 -12.56 -16.52 20.91
N GLN A 52 -12.56 -15.84 22.05
CA GLN A 52 -13.67 -15.01 22.55
C GLN A 52 -13.15 -14.01 23.58
N ILE A 53 -13.74 -12.82 23.66
CA ILE A 53 -13.47 -11.87 24.74
C ILE A 53 -14.00 -12.43 26.06
N ASP A 54 -13.21 -12.28 27.11
CA ASP A 54 -13.47 -12.72 28.47
C ASP A 54 -13.03 -11.62 29.44
N GLY A 55 -13.95 -10.68 29.71
CA GLY A 55 -13.62 -9.45 30.45
C GLY A 55 -12.53 -8.65 29.72
N ASP A 56 -11.44 -8.36 30.42
CA ASP A 56 -10.29 -7.61 29.89
C ASP A 56 -9.26 -8.50 29.16
N SER A 57 -9.62 -9.73 28.83
CA SER A 57 -8.76 -10.71 28.19
C SER A 57 -9.40 -11.33 26.95
N LEU A 58 -8.57 -11.83 26.04
CA LEU A 58 -8.96 -12.74 24.98
C LEU A 58 -8.71 -14.17 25.46
N ALA A 59 -9.78 -14.95 25.61
CA ALA A 59 -9.71 -16.38 25.86
C ALA A 59 -9.49 -17.10 24.53
N MET A 60 -8.42 -17.88 24.46
CA MET A 60 -7.97 -18.57 23.26
C MET A 60 -7.77 -20.05 23.53
N GLU A 61 -8.10 -20.88 22.54
CA GLU A 61 -7.70 -22.28 22.53
C GLU A 61 -6.96 -22.58 21.23
N LEU A 62 -5.81 -23.25 21.35
CA LEU A 62 -5.07 -23.78 20.21
C LEU A 62 -5.02 -25.30 20.32
N ALA A 63 -5.34 -25.99 19.24
CA ALA A 63 -5.22 -27.43 19.13
C ALA A 63 -4.63 -27.83 17.78
N GLY A 64 -3.81 -28.88 17.75
CA GLY A 64 -3.36 -29.45 16.48
C GLY A 64 -2.26 -30.48 16.62
N THR A 65 -1.90 -31.09 15.50
CA THR A 65 -0.89 -32.15 15.45
C THR A 65 0.34 -31.64 14.70
N PRO A 66 1.41 -31.24 15.40
CA PRO A 66 2.62 -30.75 14.76
C PRO A 66 3.32 -31.86 13.96
N PRO A 67 4.16 -31.51 12.97
CA PRO A 67 4.85 -32.48 12.11
C PRO A 67 5.93 -33.31 12.82
N ALA A 68 6.26 -32.98 14.07
CA ALA A 68 7.26 -33.67 14.89
C ALA A 68 6.76 -33.79 16.34
N ALA A 69 7.24 -34.80 17.08
CA ALA A 69 6.88 -35.02 18.49
C ALA A 69 7.22 -33.80 19.37
N ASN A 70 8.40 -33.22 19.14
CA ASN A 70 8.79 -31.91 19.65
C ASN A 70 8.43 -30.85 18.60
N GLY A 71 7.20 -30.35 18.66
CA GLY A 71 6.69 -29.38 17.71
C GLY A 71 5.69 -28.42 18.33
N TYR A 72 5.18 -27.51 17.52
CA TYR A 72 4.25 -26.47 17.93
C TYR A 72 3.13 -26.27 16.92
N VAL A 73 2.04 -25.69 17.42
CA VAL A 73 1.02 -24.99 16.64
C VAL A 73 0.93 -23.56 17.17
N ALA A 74 0.74 -22.60 16.28
CA ALA A 74 0.77 -21.19 16.64
C ALA A 74 -0.23 -20.36 15.84
N VAL A 75 -0.65 -19.26 16.46
CA VAL A 75 -1.42 -18.19 15.85
C VAL A 75 -0.60 -16.91 15.88
N GLY A 76 -0.41 -16.31 14.70
CA GLY A 76 0.16 -14.98 14.53
C GLY A 76 -0.96 -13.96 14.34
N PHE A 77 -0.95 -12.92 15.16
CA PHE A 77 -1.78 -11.74 15.02
C PHE A 77 -1.00 -10.72 14.19
N SER A 78 -1.35 -10.60 12.91
CA SER A 78 -0.65 -9.75 11.96
C SER A 78 -1.51 -8.60 11.46
N LYS A 79 -0.85 -7.54 10.98
CA LYS A 79 -1.50 -6.40 10.32
C LYS A 79 -1.64 -6.61 8.81
N ASP A 80 -0.99 -7.64 8.27
CA ASP A 80 -1.01 -8.01 6.86
C ASP A 80 -0.90 -9.54 6.68
N GLU A 81 -0.84 -10.02 5.44
CA GLU A 81 -0.81 -11.45 5.10
C GLU A 81 0.58 -12.09 5.22
N PHE A 82 1.60 -11.36 5.66
CA PHE A 82 2.97 -11.83 5.72
C PHE A 82 3.41 -12.01 7.17
N MET A 83 4.11 -13.11 7.41
CA MET A 83 4.82 -13.31 8.67
C MET A 83 6.00 -12.31 8.73
N GLY A 84 5.96 -11.40 9.68
CA GLY A 84 6.93 -10.32 9.86
C GLY A 84 7.01 -9.88 11.33
N ASP A 85 6.79 -8.60 11.61
CA ASP A 85 6.78 -8.04 12.97
C ASP A 85 5.45 -8.37 13.69
N ASP A 86 5.24 -9.66 13.97
CA ASP A 86 3.97 -10.20 14.49
C ASP A 86 4.04 -10.66 15.93
N MET A 87 2.91 -10.50 16.62
CA MET A 87 2.68 -11.14 17.91
C MET A 87 2.17 -12.56 17.71
N VAL A 88 2.84 -13.53 18.33
CA VAL A 88 2.56 -14.96 18.15
C VAL A 88 2.17 -15.57 19.49
N VAL A 89 1.04 -16.26 19.52
CA VAL A 89 0.66 -17.13 20.63
C VAL A 89 0.86 -18.57 20.18
N PHE A 90 1.62 -19.35 20.93
CA PHE A 90 1.96 -20.71 20.58
C PHE A 90 1.51 -21.71 21.63
N CYS A 91 1.30 -22.94 21.17
CA CYS A 91 1.25 -24.13 21.97
C CYS A 91 2.33 -25.07 21.44
N ALA A 92 3.31 -25.45 22.27
CA ALA A 92 4.51 -26.18 21.87
C ALA A 92 4.86 -27.30 22.84
N THR A 93 5.51 -28.35 22.36
CA THR A 93 6.21 -29.32 23.21
C THR A 93 7.66 -28.86 23.39
N LEU A 94 7.95 -28.16 24.49
CA LEU A 94 9.30 -27.69 24.80
C LEU A 94 9.94 -28.62 25.82
N ASN A 95 11.13 -29.15 25.51
CA ASN A 95 11.85 -30.13 26.35
C ASN A 95 10.96 -31.32 26.78
N GLY A 96 10.09 -31.78 25.87
CA GLY A 96 9.16 -32.89 26.12
C GLY A 96 7.91 -32.54 26.92
N GLN A 97 7.68 -31.26 27.25
CA GLN A 97 6.53 -30.81 28.05
C GLN A 97 5.62 -29.86 27.25
N PRO A 98 4.29 -30.05 27.28
CA PRO A 98 3.34 -29.17 26.61
C PRO A 98 3.29 -27.81 27.30
N THR A 99 3.64 -26.76 26.56
CA THR A 99 3.82 -25.39 27.03
C THR A 99 3.09 -24.42 26.12
N GLY A 100 2.26 -23.55 26.70
CA GLY A 100 1.67 -22.41 26.00
C GLY A 100 2.45 -21.13 26.29
N GLY A 101 2.48 -20.19 25.34
CA GLY A 101 3.11 -18.90 25.61
C GLY A 101 3.07 -17.92 24.45
N LEU A 102 3.86 -16.86 24.62
CA LEU A 102 3.97 -15.74 23.69
C LEU A 102 5.34 -15.71 23.02
N ALA A 103 5.37 -15.31 21.76
CA ALA A 103 6.58 -15.02 21.02
C ALA A 103 6.38 -13.79 20.12
N LEU A 104 7.49 -13.19 19.70
CA LEU A 104 7.51 -12.20 18.63
C LEU A 104 8.26 -12.75 17.44
N ASN A 105 7.70 -12.51 16.26
CA ASN A 105 8.43 -12.62 15.01
C ASN A 105 9.04 -11.25 14.66
N GLY A 106 10.18 -11.26 13.97
CA GLY A 106 10.79 -10.06 13.41
C GLY A 106 10.89 -10.11 11.88
N GLN A 107 11.38 -9.03 11.28
CA GLN A 107 11.55 -8.87 9.82
C GLN A 107 12.50 -9.87 9.14
N LYS A 108 13.37 -10.54 9.91
CA LYS A 108 14.12 -11.73 9.46
C LYS A 108 13.49 -12.95 10.14
N PRO A 109 13.47 -14.15 9.52
CA PRO A 109 12.90 -15.36 10.11
C PRO A 109 13.55 -15.66 11.47
N SER A 110 12.98 -15.10 12.51
CA SER A 110 13.49 -15.07 13.86
C SER A 110 12.28 -15.03 14.75
N ASN A 111 12.24 -15.98 15.68
CA ASN A 111 11.17 -16.12 16.65
C ASN A 111 11.81 -16.02 18.02
N THR A 112 11.32 -15.10 18.83
CA THR A 112 11.82 -14.86 20.19
C THR A 112 10.68 -15.07 21.17
N LEU A 113 10.82 -16.04 22.07
CA LEU A 113 9.86 -16.24 23.14
C LEU A 113 9.89 -15.07 24.13
N ILE A 114 8.72 -14.72 24.64
CA ILE A 114 8.51 -13.66 25.61
C ILE A 114 7.89 -14.23 26.89
N SER A 115 8.19 -13.58 28.01
CA SER A 115 7.60 -13.93 29.30
C SER A 115 6.09 -13.72 29.29
N ASN A 116 5.35 -14.69 29.84
CA ASN A 116 3.90 -14.60 30.01
C ASN A 116 3.50 -13.67 31.18
N VAL A 117 4.43 -13.36 32.08
CA VAL A 117 4.14 -12.67 33.36
C VAL A 117 3.43 -11.34 33.13
N GLY A 118 2.23 -11.21 33.70
CA GLY A 118 1.40 -10.00 33.60
C GLY A 118 0.68 -9.81 32.26
N ILE A 119 0.86 -10.72 31.30
CA ILE A 119 0.30 -10.62 29.94
C ILE A 119 -0.64 -11.79 29.64
N GLN A 120 -0.16 -13.03 29.86
CA GLN A 120 -0.87 -14.27 29.58
C GLN A 120 -0.98 -15.15 30.82
N ASN A 121 -2.10 -15.85 30.94
CA ASN A 121 -2.28 -16.95 31.86
C ASN A 121 -2.58 -18.24 31.07
N VAL A 122 -1.72 -19.24 31.20
CA VAL A 122 -1.88 -20.54 30.54
C VAL A 122 -2.71 -21.42 31.47
N LEU A 123 -3.96 -21.68 31.09
CA LEU A 123 -4.95 -22.33 31.94
C LEU A 123 -4.82 -23.85 31.89
N ARG A 124 -4.59 -24.40 30.70
CA ARG A 124 -4.49 -25.84 30.46
C ARG A 124 -3.53 -26.12 29.32
N THR A 125 -2.72 -27.16 29.45
CA THR A 125 -1.89 -27.71 28.38
C THR A 125 -1.99 -29.23 28.38
N SER A 126 -1.91 -29.84 27.20
CA SER A 126 -1.84 -31.30 27.08
C SER A 126 -1.22 -31.71 25.76
N ASN A 127 -0.53 -32.85 25.75
CA ASN A 127 -0.10 -33.53 24.54
C ASN A 127 -0.50 -35.01 24.65
N THR A 128 -1.58 -35.40 23.98
CA THR A 128 -2.14 -36.76 24.08
C THR A 128 -2.20 -37.38 22.70
N GLY A 129 -1.39 -38.40 22.44
CA GLY A 129 -1.36 -39.08 21.14
C GLY A 129 -0.91 -38.16 20.00
N GLY A 130 -0.03 -37.19 20.28
CA GLY A 130 0.46 -36.20 19.31
C GLY A 130 -0.46 -35.00 19.10
N LEU A 131 -1.68 -35.02 19.65
CA LEU A 131 -2.56 -33.85 19.66
C LEU A 131 -2.13 -32.91 20.78
N LEU A 132 -1.60 -31.75 20.39
CA LEU A 132 -1.20 -30.69 21.28
C LEU A 132 -2.37 -29.73 21.49
N TYR A 133 -2.66 -29.36 22.74
CA TYR A 133 -3.74 -28.46 23.11
C TYR A 133 -3.30 -27.48 24.20
N CYS A 134 -3.65 -26.21 24.04
CA CYS A 134 -3.48 -25.16 25.04
C CYS A 134 -4.74 -24.30 25.14
N ALA A 135 -5.16 -24.00 26.37
CA ALA A 135 -6.12 -22.95 26.68
C ALA A 135 -5.40 -21.79 27.37
N ILE A 136 -5.50 -20.59 26.82
CA ILE A 136 -4.71 -19.41 27.21
C ILE A 136 -5.64 -18.20 27.31
N ASN A 137 -5.56 -17.47 28.41
CA ASN A 137 -6.17 -16.14 28.53
C ASN A 137 -5.07 -15.08 28.41
N GLN A 138 -5.18 -14.17 27.45
CA GLN A 138 -4.25 -13.05 27.27
C GLN A 138 -4.96 -11.73 27.49
N ARG A 139 -4.33 -10.77 28.18
CA ARG A 139 -4.86 -9.40 28.29
C ARG A 139 -5.08 -8.76 26.93
N LEU A 140 -6.21 -8.08 26.76
CA LEU A 140 -6.53 -7.36 25.53
C LEU A 140 -5.52 -6.23 25.29
N ASP A 141 -5.25 -5.42 26.32
CA ASP A 141 -4.18 -4.43 26.29
C ASP A 141 -3.04 -4.83 27.24
N PRO A 142 -1.92 -5.35 26.71
CA PRO A 142 -0.77 -5.70 27.53
C PRO A 142 0.00 -4.48 28.07
N ASN A 143 -0.32 -3.25 27.62
CA ASN A 143 0.39 -2.01 27.98
C ASN A 143 1.91 -2.08 27.72
N GLN A 144 2.31 -2.80 26.66
CA GLN A 144 3.69 -2.94 26.23
C GLN A 144 3.83 -2.56 24.75
N SER A 145 4.78 -1.68 24.42
CA SER A 145 4.92 -1.09 23.08
C SER A 145 5.25 -2.10 21.98
N ASN A 146 5.77 -3.26 22.34
CA ASN A 146 6.15 -4.36 21.45
C ASN A 146 5.06 -5.43 21.28
N LEU A 147 3.94 -5.32 21.99
CA LEU A 147 2.80 -6.24 21.88
C LEU A 147 1.58 -5.55 21.31
N LEU A 148 0.72 -6.32 20.64
CA LEU A 148 -0.47 -5.81 19.99
C LEU A 148 -1.66 -5.78 20.96
N ASN A 149 -2.50 -4.75 20.83
CA ASN A 149 -3.77 -4.68 21.55
C ASN A 149 -4.79 -5.60 20.87
N LEU A 150 -5.17 -6.70 21.51
CA LEU A 150 -6.05 -7.72 20.95
C LEU A 150 -7.51 -7.27 20.80
N ASN A 151 -7.91 -6.08 21.25
CA ASN A 151 -9.23 -5.50 20.95
C ASN A 151 -9.24 -4.80 19.58
N ASN A 152 -8.81 -5.51 18.54
CA ASN A 152 -8.73 -4.99 17.17
C ASN A 152 -8.94 -6.12 16.15
N THR A 153 -8.81 -5.79 14.87
CA THR A 153 -8.94 -6.71 13.75
C THR A 153 -7.58 -7.08 13.19
N TYR A 154 -7.30 -8.37 13.09
CA TYR A 154 -6.01 -8.91 12.68
C TYR A 154 -6.15 -9.84 11.49
N GLN A 155 -5.13 -9.86 10.64
CA GLN A 155 -4.92 -10.99 9.76
C GLN A 155 -4.40 -12.15 10.62
N ILE A 156 -5.10 -13.29 10.56
CA ILE A 156 -4.77 -14.44 11.39
C ILE A 156 -3.87 -15.38 10.58
N LEU A 157 -2.67 -15.62 11.09
CA LEU A 157 -1.70 -16.53 10.48
C LEU A 157 -1.64 -17.80 11.34
N LEU A 158 -1.90 -18.97 10.77
CA LEU A 158 -1.79 -20.24 11.48
C LEU A 158 -0.59 -21.01 10.97
N ALA A 159 0.23 -21.55 11.88
CA ALA A 159 1.41 -22.32 11.51
C ALA A 159 1.66 -23.50 12.45
N ALA A 160 2.24 -24.57 11.91
CA ALA A 160 2.71 -25.70 12.69
C ALA A 160 4.14 -26.09 12.28
N GLY A 161 5.01 -26.36 13.26
CA GLY A 161 6.41 -26.63 12.96
C GLY A 161 7.12 -27.43 14.05
N PRO A 162 8.37 -27.82 13.82
CA PRO A 162 9.20 -28.44 14.84
C PRO A 162 9.69 -27.40 15.86
N THR A 163 10.12 -27.88 17.02
CA THR A 163 10.82 -27.07 18.04
C THR A 163 12.26 -27.53 18.17
N GLU A 164 13.17 -26.58 18.40
CA GLU A 164 14.59 -26.83 18.66
C GLU A 164 14.96 -26.26 20.03
N GLY A 165 14.93 -27.11 21.06
CA GLY A 165 15.10 -26.67 22.45
C GLY A 165 13.97 -25.71 22.85
N ASN A 166 14.33 -24.49 23.27
CA ASN A 166 13.39 -23.41 23.58
C ASN A 166 13.19 -22.46 22.40
N ARG A 167 12.98 -22.98 21.18
CA ARG A 167 12.75 -22.14 19.99
C ARG A 167 11.73 -22.79 19.06
N LEU A 168 10.84 -21.98 18.50
CA LEU A 168 9.95 -22.38 17.42
C LEU A 168 10.71 -22.32 16.10
N SER A 169 10.96 -23.48 15.48
CA SER A 169 11.67 -23.56 14.20
C SER A 169 10.76 -23.23 13.03
N TYR A 170 11.35 -23.06 11.85
CA TYR A 170 10.61 -22.72 10.64
C TYR A 170 9.56 -23.79 10.28
N HIS A 171 8.30 -23.37 10.09
CA HIS A 171 7.12 -24.21 9.86
C HIS A 171 7.00 -24.78 8.43
N GLN A 172 7.96 -24.52 7.55
CA GLN A 172 7.97 -25.00 6.16
C GLN A 172 6.63 -24.71 5.43
N SER A 173 5.98 -25.75 4.89
CA SER A 173 4.71 -25.67 4.15
C SER A 173 3.46 -25.62 5.03
N ASN A 174 3.56 -25.87 6.34
CA ASN A 174 2.42 -25.89 7.25
C ASN A 174 2.12 -24.46 7.74
N ARG A 175 1.73 -23.60 6.80
CA ARG A 175 1.43 -22.18 6.99
C ARG A 175 0.15 -21.82 6.27
N TYR A 176 -0.72 -21.09 6.95
CA TYR A 176 -2.05 -20.77 6.46
C TYR A 176 -2.39 -19.32 6.79
N VAL A 177 -2.80 -18.59 5.77
CA VAL A 177 -3.33 -17.23 5.91
C VAL A 177 -4.84 -17.36 6.03
N MET A 178 -5.39 -16.95 7.17
CA MET A 178 -6.82 -17.00 7.46
C MET A 178 -7.45 -15.60 7.26
N PRO A 179 -8.76 -15.51 7.04
CA PRO A 179 -9.45 -14.23 6.84
C PRO A 179 -9.16 -13.21 7.94
N ARG A 180 -9.24 -11.93 7.58
CA ARG A 180 -9.09 -10.84 8.53
C ARG A 180 -10.21 -10.87 9.55
N THR A 181 -9.85 -11.06 10.81
CA THR A 181 -10.77 -11.44 11.87
C THR A 181 -10.81 -10.39 12.97
N ARG A 182 -12.01 -9.97 13.35
CA ARG A 182 -12.24 -9.04 14.48
C ARG A 182 -12.29 -9.83 15.79
N MET A 183 -11.32 -9.60 16.67
CA MET A 183 -11.23 -10.34 17.94
C MET A 183 -12.36 -10.04 18.92
N SER A 184 -12.99 -8.88 18.79
CA SER A 184 -14.13 -8.45 19.62
C SER A 184 -15.48 -9.00 19.19
N ALA A 185 -15.54 -9.80 18.12
CA ALA A 185 -16.80 -10.27 17.56
C ALA A 185 -17.56 -11.26 18.44
N TYR A 186 -16.89 -11.92 19.38
CA TYR A 186 -17.48 -12.87 20.31
C TYR A 186 -17.14 -12.50 21.75
N VAL A 187 -18.14 -12.45 22.62
CA VAL A 187 -17.98 -12.11 24.04
C VAL A 187 -18.54 -13.22 24.91
N ARG A 188 -17.77 -13.68 25.91
CA ARG A 188 -18.18 -14.74 26.84
C ARG A 188 -19.50 -14.36 27.52
N GLY A 189 -20.46 -15.28 27.51
CA GLY A 189 -21.78 -15.09 28.12
C GLY A 189 -22.78 -14.33 27.26
N VAL A 190 -22.34 -13.70 26.16
CA VAL A 190 -23.22 -13.01 25.20
C VAL A 190 -23.28 -13.77 23.87
N GLY A 191 -22.11 -14.21 23.38
CA GLY A 191 -21.95 -14.82 22.07
C GLY A 191 -21.53 -13.81 21.01
N MET A 192 -21.95 -14.02 19.76
CA MET A 192 -21.61 -13.14 18.64
C MET A 192 -22.28 -11.77 18.80
N VAL A 193 -21.46 -10.72 18.91
CA VAL A 193 -21.92 -9.32 19.05
C VAL A 193 -21.78 -8.53 17.75
N GLU A 194 -20.87 -8.95 16.87
CA GLU A 194 -20.61 -8.32 15.58
C GLU A 194 -20.20 -9.39 14.56
N ASN A 195 -20.25 -9.08 13.26
CA ASN A 195 -19.75 -9.99 12.24
C ASN A 195 -18.22 -10.18 12.42
N PRO A 196 -17.73 -11.41 12.68
CA PRO A 196 -16.31 -11.66 12.95
C PRO A 196 -15.41 -11.49 11.73
N LEU A 197 -16.00 -11.68 10.55
CA LEU A 197 -15.36 -11.41 9.28
C LEU A 197 -15.76 -10.00 8.89
N LEU A 198 -14.78 -9.15 8.57
CA LEU A 198 -15.10 -7.95 7.81
C LEU A 198 -15.69 -8.44 6.49
N ASP A 199 -16.86 -7.92 6.14
CA ASP A 199 -17.52 -8.16 4.86
C ASP A 199 -16.45 -8.09 3.76
N GLU A 200 -16.34 -9.13 2.92
CA GLU A 200 -15.29 -9.30 1.90
C GLU A 200 -15.24 -8.16 0.85
N GLY A 201 -16.05 -7.10 1.04
CA GLY A 201 -16.15 -5.93 0.19
C GLY A 201 -15.63 -4.60 0.76
N ASP A 202 -15.44 -4.42 2.08
CA ASP A 202 -15.11 -3.07 2.60
C ASP A 202 -13.65 -2.88 3.00
N ARG A 203 -12.94 -2.11 2.18
CA ARG A 203 -11.55 -1.69 2.41
C ARG A 203 -11.44 -0.93 3.72
N SER A 204 -10.35 -1.14 4.47
CA SER A 204 -10.09 -0.31 5.65
C SER A 204 -9.98 1.17 5.26
N ASN A 205 -10.26 2.08 6.19
CA ASN A 205 -10.11 3.52 5.93
C ASN A 205 -8.69 3.86 5.46
N ASN A 206 -7.67 3.19 6.00
CA ASN A 206 -6.28 3.36 5.57
C ASN A 206 -6.06 2.87 4.13
N ASP A 207 -6.68 1.75 3.73
CA ASP A 207 -6.60 1.27 2.34
C ASP A 207 -7.30 2.23 1.37
N LYS A 208 -8.47 2.76 1.76
CA LYS A 208 -9.20 3.78 0.99
C LYS A 208 -8.35 5.04 0.81
N LEU A 209 -7.68 5.51 1.86
CA LEU A 209 -6.77 6.65 1.81
C LEU A 209 -5.54 6.37 0.94
N MET A 210 -4.91 5.20 1.06
CA MET A 210 -3.78 4.81 0.21
C MET A 210 -4.15 4.77 -1.28
N ILE A 211 -5.36 4.31 -1.60
CA ILE A 211 -5.92 4.33 -2.97
C ILE A 211 -6.12 5.78 -3.44
N ALA A 212 -6.72 6.63 -2.60
CA ALA A 212 -6.91 8.04 -2.91
C ALA A 212 -5.58 8.76 -3.16
N HIS A 213 -4.55 8.50 -2.36
CA HIS A 213 -3.19 8.98 -2.60
C HIS A 213 -2.69 8.58 -4.00
N ALA A 214 -2.76 7.30 -4.35
CA ALA A 214 -2.26 6.81 -5.63
C ALA A 214 -3.00 7.44 -6.82
N ILE A 215 -4.33 7.54 -6.76
CA ILE A 215 -5.16 8.16 -7.80
C ILE A 215 -4.81 9.65 -7.95
N LEU A 216 -4.74 10.39 -6.84
CA LEU A 216 -4.40 11.82 -6.87
C LEU A 216 -3.01 12.06 -7.46
N MET A 217 -2.03 11.22 -7.12
CA MET A 217 -0.67 11.34 -7.66
C MET A 217 -0.64 11.07 -9.17
N VAL A 218 -1.25 9.98 -9.64
CA VAL A 218 -1.26 9.64 -11.06
C VAL A 218 -2.00 10.71 -11.89
N LEU A 219 -3.14 11.20 -11.44
CA LEU A 219 -3.87 12.29 -12.13
C LEU A 219 -3.03 13.58 -12.18
N SER A 220 -2.41 13.96 -11.06
CA SER A 220 -1.63 15.20 -10.97
C SER A 220 -0.40 15.17 -11.86
N TRP A 221 0.39 14.09 -11.80
CA TRP A 221 1.66 13.99 -12.52
C TRP A 221 1.48 13.65 -13.99
N SER A 222 0.62 12.68 -14.33
CA SER A 222 0.47 12.21 -15.72
C SER A 222 -0.36 13.15 -16.58
N ILE A 223 -1.43 13.75 -16.04
CA ILE A 223 -2.29 14.67 -16.81
C ILE A 223 -1.79 16.10 -16.62
N PHE A 224 -2.03 16.69 -15.45
CA PHE A 224 -1.95 18.13 -15.28
C PHE A 224 -0.52 18.66 -15.43
N ILE A 225 0.43 18.13 -14.67
CA ILE A 225 1.82 18.62 -14.66
C ILE A 225 2.52 18.32 -15.99
N SER A 226 2.36 17.12 -16.55
CA SER A 226 2.94 16.76 -17.85
C SER A 226 2.44 17.66 -18.97
N THR A 227 1.12 17.87 -19.07
CA THR A 227 0.54 18.76 -20.08
C THR A 227 0.99 20.21 -19.88
N ALA A 228 1.10 20.68 -18.63
CA ALA A 228 1.56 22.03 -18.33
C ALA A 228 3.01 22.29 -18.76
N ILE A 229 3.89 21.30 -18.63
CA ILE A 229 5.29 21.36 -19.10
C ILE A 229 5.32 21.49 -20.62
N LEU A 230 4.59 20.63 -21.34
CA LEU A 230 4.51 20.68 -22.82
C LEU A 230 3.94 22.02 -23.31
N PHE A 231 2.90 22.53 -22.64
CA PHE A 231 2.30 23.83 -22.96
C PHE A 231 3.31 24.97 -22.85
N ALA A 232 3.99 25.07 -21.70
CA ALA A 232 4.97 26.13 -21.50
C ALA A 232 6.16 26.02 -22.42
N ARG A 233 6.53 24.82 -22.88
CA ARG A 233 7.71 24.61 -23.71
C ARG A 233 7.45 24.85 -25.19
N HIS A 234 6.32 24.37 -25.71
CA HIS A 234 6.08 24.33 -27.15
C HIS A 234 4.96 25.26 -27.64
N MET A 235 4.07 25.74 -26.76
CA MET A 235 2.88 26.50 -27.18
C MET A 235 3.03 28.02 -27.05
N LYS A 236 4.23 28.54 -26.74
CA LYS A 236 4.44 29.99 -26.56
C LYS A 236 4.13 30.83 -27.81
N GLY A 237 4.38 30.27 -28.99
CA GLY A 237 4.14 30.93 -30.28
C GLY A 237 2.72 30.75 -30.82
N GLN A 238 1.85 30.02 -30.10
CA GLN A 238 0.48 29.81 -30.52
C GLN A 238 -0.41 30.98 -30.07
N CYS A 239 -1.27 31.46 -30.98
CA CYS A 239 -2.19 32.57 -30.75
C CYS A 239 -1.49 33.86 -30.25
N PRO A 240 -0.54 34.43 -31.02
CA PRO A 240 0.24 35.62 -30.62
C PRO A 240 -0.65 36.86 -30.38
N ASN A 241 -1.82 36.92 -31.03
CA ASN A 241 -2.79 38.00 -30.91
C ASN A 241 -3.79 37.80 -29.75
N SER A 242 -3.74 36.66 -29.05
CA SER A 242 -4.71 36.32 -28.00
C SER A 242 -4.08 36.47 -26.63
N ALA A 243 -4.35 37.60 -25.99
CA ALA A 243 -4.06 37.84 -24.59
C ALA A 243 -5.36 38.02 -23.81
N ILE A 244 -5.52 37.29 -22.71
CA ILE A 244 -6.65 37.43 -21.80
C ILE A 244 -6.11 38.11 -20.54
N CYS A 245 -6.68 39.24 -20.14
CA CYS A 245 -6.21 40.04 -19.01
C CYS A 245 -4.71 40.41 -19.09
N GLY A 246 -4.22 40.75 -20.30
CA GLY A 246 -2.83 41.18 -20.52
C GLY A 246 -1.78 40.05 -20.46
N LEU A 247 -2.20 38.79 -20.32
CA LEU A 247 -1.33 37.62 -20.30
C LEU A 247 -1.60 36.72 -21.51
N GLN A 248 -0.53 36.20 -22.10
CA GLN A 248 -0.62 35.27 -23.24
C GLN A 248 -1.32 33.97 -22.84
N LEU A 249 -2.09 33.40 -23.76
CA LEU A 249 -2.93 32.23 -23.51
C LEU A 249 -2.14 31.00 -23.00
N TRP A 250 -0.96 30.74 -23.56
CA TRP A 250 -0.11 29.62 -23.12
C TRP A 250 0.25 29.71 -21.63
N PHE A 251 0.41 30.92 -21.11
CA PHE A 251 0.79 31.14 -19.72
C PHE A 251 -0.39 30.87 -18.77
N HIS A 252 -1.62 31.20 -19.18
CA HIS A 252 -2.83 30.83 -18.44
C HIS A 252 -2.99 29.32 -18.37
N PHE A 253 -2.83 28.60 -19.48
CA PHE A 253 -2.89 27.14 -19.48
C PHE A 253 -1.81 26.52 -18.59
N HIS A 254 -0.55 26.94 -18.76
CA HIS A 254 0.55 26.45 -17.93
C HIS A 254 0.30 26.69 -16.43
N ARG A 255 -0.12 27.91 -16.05
CA ARG A 255 -0.39 28.26 -14.65
C ARG A 255 -1.56 27.46 -14.09
N THR A 256 -2.67 27.40 -14.80
CA THR A 256 -3.89 26.74 -14.33
C THR A 256 -3.68 25.25 -14.15
N LEU A 257 -3.07 24.58 -15.13
CA LEU A 257 -2.76 23.16 -15.04
C LEU A 257 -1.77 22.86 -13.90
N ASN A 258 -0.74 23.69 -13.70
CA ASN A 258 0.17 23.50 -12.56
C ASN A 258 -0.52 23.74 -11.21
N ILE A 259 -1.42 24.72 -11.08
CA ILE A 259 -2.16 24.95 -9.83
C ILE A 259 -3.01 23.72 -9.48
N ILE A 260 -3.74 23.17 -10.46
CA ILE A 260 -4.57 21.96 -10.26
C ILE A 260 -3.68 20.76 -9.89
N GLY A 261 -2.60 20.54 -10.64
CA GLY A 261 -1.65 19.47 -10.38
C GLY A 261 -1.00 19.58 -8.99
N VAL A 262 -0.51 20.76 -8.62
CA VAL A 262 0.10 21.01 -7.30
C VAL A 262 -0.92 20.79 -6.18
N ALA A 263 -2.13 21.31 -6.30
CA ALA A 263 -3.19 21.08 -5.31
C ALA A 263 -3.49 19.57 -5.14
N GLY A 264 -3.55 18.82 -6.25
CA GLY A 264 -3.71 17.37 -6.22
C GLY A 264 -2.54 16.65 -5.55
N THR A 265 -1.28 17.05 -5.81
CA THR A 265 -0.11 16.47 -5.11
C THR A 265 -0.09 16.78 -3.62
N ILE A 266 -0.50 17.98 -3.19
CA ILE A 266 -0.61 18.35 -1.77
C ILE A 266 -1.66 17.48 -1.10
N ALA A 267 -2.86 17.38 -1.69
CA ALA A 267 -3.92 16.54 -1.16
C ALA A 267 -3.50 15.06 -1.08
N GLY A 268 -2.89 14.53 -2.14
CA GLY A 268 -2.37 13.17 -2.16
C GLY A 268 -1.30 12.93 -1.10
N PHE A 269 -0.41 13.90 -0.88
CA PHE A 269 0.63 13.82 0.14
C PHE A 269 0.04 13.82 1.56
N VAL A 270 -0.91 14.71 1.86
CA VAL A 270 -1.59 14.72 3.16
C VAL A 270 -2.30 13.40 3.42
N VAL A 271 -3.03 12.89 2.43
CA VAL A 271 -3.79 11.64 2.54
C VAL A 271 -2.89 10.43 2.88
N VAL A 272 -1.70 10.31 2.29
CA VAL A 272 -0.79 9.20 2.63
C VAL A 272 -0.21 9.33 4.03
N PHE A 273 0.05 10.55 4.52
CA PHE A 273 0.47 10.74 5.91
C PHE A 273 -0.64 10.36 6.88
N VAL A 274 -1.88 10.74 6.60
CA VAL A 274 -3.03 10.31 7.42
C VAL A 274 -3.17 8.78 7.40
N ALA A 275 -3.06 8.14 6.24
CA ALA A 275 -3.13 6.68 6.10
C ALA A 275 -2.01 5.92 6.84
N LYS A 276 -0.91 6.61 7.16
CA LYS A 276 0.26 6.07 7.86
C LYS A 276 0.40 6.61 9.28
N ASP A 277 -0.67 7.16 9.86
CA ASP A 277 -0.69 7.71 11.23
C ASP A 277 0.42 8.76 11.46
N TRP A 278 0.66 9.61 10.46
CA TRP A 278 1.72 10.63 10.44
C TRP A 278 3.15 10.10 10.59
N ARG A 279 3.37 8.80 10.34
CA ARG A 279 4.70 8.18 10.43
C ARG A 279 5.44 8.24 9.11
N TRP A 280 6.67 8.73 9.17
CA TRP A 280 7.59 8.67 8.04
C TRP A 280 8.08 7.24 7.77
N VAL A 281 7.81 6.75 6.56
CA VAL A 281 8.17 5.42 6.07
C VAL A 281 9.41 5.42 5.15
N GLY A 282 9.97 6.60 4.86
CA GLY A 282 11.17 6.73 4.04
C GLY A 282 12.48 6.58 4.82
N PRO A 283 13.62 6.92 4.18
CA PRO A 283 14.94 6.79 4.78
C PRO A 283 15.09 7.60 6.07
N LYS A 284 15.82 7.05 7.04
CA LYS A 284 16.13 7.70 8.33
C LYS A 284 17.63 7.64 8.60
N ALA A 285 18.17 8.69 9.21
CA ALA A 285 19.61 8.82 9.49
C ALA A 285 20.13 7.73 10.43
N TYR A 286 19.30 7.25 11.35
CA TYR A 286 19.64 6.22 12.35
C TYR A 286 19.21 4.80 11.94
N GLN A 287 18.78 4.60 10.69
CA GLN A 287 18.31 3.31 10.17
C GLN A 287 19.37 2.65 9.28
N SER A 288 19.40 1.32 9.24
CA SER A 288 20.40 0.57 8.45
C SER A 288 20.26 0.85 6.95
N SER A 289 21.37 0.66 6.22
CA SER A 289 21.41 0.86 4.76
C SER A 289 20.40 -0.04 4.04
N GLU A 290 20.24 -1.28 4.50
CA GLU A 290 19.30 -2.25 3.92
C GLU A 290 17.86 -1.77 4.01
N LEU A 291 17.45 -1.23 5.17
CA LEU A 291 16.12 -0.70 5.40
C LEU A 291 15.88 0.61 4.60
N ASN A 292 16.89 1.48 4.53
CA ASN A 292 16.81 2.72 3.74
C ASN A 292 16.69 2.45 2.23
N ASN A 293 17.26 1.35 1.74
CA ASN A 293 17.23 0.95 0.34
C ASN A 293 16.01 0.10 -0.06
N GLN A 294 15.09 -0.17 0.85
CA GLN A 294 13.83 -0.84 0.48
C GLN A 294 13.02 0.03 -0.49
N TRP A 295 12.33 -0.62 -1.44
CA TRP A 295 11.59 0.07 -2.49
C TRP A 295 10.54 1.05 -1.97
N GLY A 296 9.86 0.74 -0.86
CA GLY A 296 8.93 1.67 -0.21
C GLY A 296 9.61 2.93 0.33
N SER A 297 10.82 2.77 0.86
CA SER A 297 11.65 3.87 1.37
C SER A 297 12.15 4.76 0.22
N VAL A 298 12.66 4.16 -0.85
CA VAL A 298 13.10 4.89 -2.06
C VAL A 298 11.92 5.62 -2.73
N HIS A 299 10.76 4.98 -2.84
CA HIS A 299 9.53 5.62 -3.33
C HIS A 299 9.17 6.86 -2.51
N ALA A 300 9.14 6.74 -1.17
CA ALA A 300 8.80 7.84 -0.28
C ALA A 300 9.78 9.02 -0.42
N MET A 301 11.08 8.73 -0.54
CA MET A 301 12.11 9.76 -0.74
C MET A 301 11.96 10.48 -2.08
N LEU A 302 11.85 9.73 -3.19
CA LEU A 302 11.70 10.32 -4.53
C LEU A 302 10.39 11.12 -4.64
N GLY A 303 9.30 10.58 -4.07
CA GLY A 303 8.00 11.26 -4.03
C GLY A 303 8.05 12.56 -3.22
N LEU A 304 8.73 12.57 -2.06
CA LEU A 304 8.93 13.77 -1.25
C LEU A 304 9.73 14.82 -2.01
N ILE A 305 10.87 14.44 -2.60
CA ILE A 305 11.71 15.37 -3.39
C ILE A 305 10.89 15.96 -4.54
N ALA A 306 10.15 15.13 -5.27
CA ALA A 306 9.30 15.58 -6.37
C ALA A 306 8.25 16.59 -5.89
N CYS A 307 7.54 16.29 -4.80
CA CYS A 307 6.51 17.15 -4.22
C CYS A 307 7.09 18.49 -3.74
N VAL A 308 8.15 18.47 -2.92
CA VAL A 308 8.77 19.69 -2.38
C VAL A 308 9.25 20.60 -3.50
N VAL A 309 9.91 20.04 -4.52
CA VAL A 309 10.38 20.83 -5.66
C VAL A 309 9.20 21.39 -6.45
N ALA A 310 8.14 20.62 -6.69
CA ALA A 310 6.94 21.09 -7.39
C ALA A 310 6.23 22.21 -6.61
N TRP A 311 6.10 22.11 -5.29
CA TRP A 311 5.47 23.13 -4.44
C TRP A 311 6.30 24.41 -4.33
N ALA A 312 7.63 24.29 -4.47
CA ALA A 312 8.51 25.44 -4.54
C ALA A 312 8.47 26.16 -5.91
N GLN A 313 8.04 25.51 -7.00
CA GLN A 313 8.01 26.15 -8.33
C GLN A 313 7.09 27.38 -8.42
N PRO A 314 5.86 27.36 -7.89
CA PRO A 314 5.02 28.56 -7.82
C PRO A 314 5.65 29.70 -7.03
N LEU A 315 6.36 29.40 -5.92
CA LEU A 315 7.07 30.40 -5.13
C LEU A 315 8.24 30.99 -5.91
N ASN A 316 9.01 30.15 -6.60
CA ASN A 316 10.06 30.60 -7.52
C ASN A 316 9.50 31.53 -8.61
N ALA A 317 8.28 31.25 -9.11
CA ALA A 317 7.61 32.09 -10.10
C ALA A 317 7.23 33.50 -9.58
N VAL A 318 7.20 33.74 -8.26
CA VAL A 318 7.03 35.10 -7.69
C VAL A 318 8.29 35.92 -7.90
N PHE A 319 9.47 35.31 -7.80
CA PHE A 319 10.77 35.96 -8.05
C PHE A 319 11.11 36.07 -9.55
N ARG A 320 10.11 35.86 -10.41
CA ARG A 320 10.24 35.92 -11.85
C ARG A 320 10.53 37.36 -12.30
N CYS A 321 11.76 37.60 -12.75
CA CYS A 321 12.18 38.89 -13.30
C CYS A 321 11.50 39.23 -14.65
N HIS A 322 11.52 40.53 -14.98
CA HIS A 322 10.99 41.09 -16.23
C HIS A 322 11.58 40.38 -17.47
N PRO A 323 10.82 40.19 -18.57
CA PRO A 323 11.30 39.54 -19.80
C PRO A 323 12.65 40.05 -20.32
N ASP A 324 12.91 41.35 -20.21
CA ASP A 324 14.13 42.00 -20.75
C ASP A 324 15.36 41.94 -19.82
N SER A 325 15.20 41.37 -18.61
CA SER A 325 16.31 41.28 -17.65
C SER A 325 17.31 40.21 -18.06
N LYS A 326 18.62 40.46 -17.90
CA LYS A 326 19.66 39.44 -18.10
C LYS A 326 19.51 38.24 -17.15
N ALA A 327 18.97 38.45 -15.95
CA ALA A 327 18.66 37.40 -14.99
C ALA A 327 17.53 36.46 -15.46
N ARG A 328 16.79 36.83 -16.52
CA ARG A 328 15.73 36.01 -17.12
C ARG A 328 16.22 34.66 -17.59
N ILE A 329 17.44 34.62 -18.15
CA ILE A 329 18.07 33.39 -18.64
C ILE A 329 18.31 32.44 -17.47
N LEU A 330 18.88 32.96 -16.37
CA LEU A 330 19.13 32.18 -15.16
C LEU A 330 17.83 31.63 -14.56
N PHE A 331 16.80 32.47 -14.45
CA PHE A 331 15.48 32.04 -14.00
C PHE A 331 14.91 30.91 -14.86
N ASN A 332 14.94 31.06 -16.19
CA ASN A 332 14.40 30.04 -17.10
C ASN A 332 15.17 28.71 -16.99
N LEU A 333 16.49 28.77 -16.80
CA LEU A 333 17.33 27.59 -16.64
C LEU A 333 17.01 26.86 -15.33
N ILE A 334 16.99 27.59 -14.21
CA ILE A 334 16.70 27.03 -12.88
C ILE A 334 15.28 26.46 -12.84
N HIS A 335 14.29 27.23 -13.26
CA HIS A 335 12.89 26.80 -13.29
C HIS A 335 12.69 25.59 -14.21
N GLY A 336 13.32 25.58 -15.39
CA GLY A 336 13.26 24.46 -16.32
C GLY A 336 13.93 23.19 -15.78
N PHE A 337 15.13 23.31 -15.21
CA PHE A 337 15.88 22.19 -14.64
C PHE A 337 15.13 21.51 -13.50
N PHE A 338 14.70 22.30 -12.50
CA PHE A 338 13.97 21.74 -11.36
C PHE A 338 12.56 21.28 -11.73
N GLY A 339 11.90 21.94 -12.68
CA GLY A 339 10.58 21.52 -13.19
C GLY A 339 10.63 20.17 -13.91
N PHE A 340 11.62 19.94 -14.77
CA PHE A 340 11.78 18.64 -15.42
C PHE A 340 12.32 17.58 -14.46
N GLY A 341 13.26 17.96 -13.57
CA GLY A 341 13.83 17.06 -12.57
C GLY A 341 12.80 16.50 -11.58
N CYS A 342 11.85 17.32 -11.11
CA CYS A 342 10.80 16.82 -10.22
C CYS A 342 9.84 15.88 -10.94
N TRP A 343 9.53 16.15 -12.22
CA TRP A 343 8.73 15.24 -13.05
C TRP A 343 9.40 13.87 -13.22
N LEU A 344 10.72 13.83 -13.46
CA LEU A 344 11.48 12.58 -13.52
C LEU A 344 11.46 11.82 -12.18
N CYS A 345 11.62 12.52 -11.06
CA CYS A 345 11.52 11.91 -9.73
C CYS A 345 10.13 11.32 -9.48
N ALA A 346 9.07 12.02 -9.87
CA ALA A 346 7.69 11.54 -9.76
C ALA A 346 7.43 10.33 -10.66
N ALA A 347 7.94 10.34 -11.89
CA ALA A 347 7.84 9.20 -12.81
C ALA A 347 8.54 7.96 -12.25
N ALA A 348 9.75 8.12 -11.69
CA ALA A 348 10.48 7.05 -11.03
C ALA A 348 9.73 6.54 -9.78
N ALA A 349 9.23 7.43 -8.92
CA ALA A 349 8.44 7.06 -7.75
C ALA A 349 7.18 6.26 -8.15
N THR A 350 6.49 6.68 -9.21
CA THR A 350 5.30 6.00 -9.72
C THR A 350 5.64 4.64 -10.31
N MET A 351 6.74 4.51 -11.06
CA MET A 351 7.24 3.22 -11.55
C MET A 351 7.54 2.25 -10.39
N ILE A 352 8.21 2.73 -9.34
CA ILE A 352 8.48 1.91 -8.15
C ILE A 352 7.17 1.43 -7.51
N ALA A 353 6.18 2.32 -7.39
CA ALA A 353 4.88 1.94 -6.86
C ALA A 353 4.21 0.85 -7.73
N VAL A 354 4.21 1.02 -9.05
CA VAL A 354 3.63 0.04 -9.99
C VAL A 354 4.30 -1.33 -9.88
N VAL A 355 5.63 -1.39 -9.79
CA VAL A 355 6.37 -2.66 -9.75
C VAL A 355 6.33 -3.34 -8.38
N HIS A 356 6.48 -2.57 -7.31
CA HIS A 356 6.76 -3.10 -5.99
C HIS A 356 5.57 -3.07 -5.03
N PHE A 357 4.54 -2.25 -5.30
CA PHE A 357 3.37 -2.20 -4.40
C PHE A 357 2.27 -3.12 -4.90
N ARG A 358 1.72 -3.91 -3.99
CA ARG A 358 0.61 -4.83 -4.28
C ARG A 358 -0.74 -4.09 -4.22
N MET A 359 -0.88 -2.98 -4.95
CA MET A 359 -2.12 -2.18 -4.95
C MET A 359 -2.97 -2.38 -6.22
N PHE A 360 -2.37 -2.88 -7.30
CA PHE A 360 -3.02 -3.04 -8.60
C PHE A 360 -3.70 -4.40 -8.72
N SER A 361 -4.88 -4.46 -9.32
CA SER A 361 -5.59 -5.71 -9.63
C SER A 361 -4.82 -6.56 -10.65
N ASP A 362 -4.20 -5.90 -11.63
CA ASP A 362 -3.29 -6.48 -12.61
C ASP A 362 -2.05 -5.59 -12.70
N ARG A 363 -0.94 -6.10 -12.17
CA ARG A 363 0.33 -5.37 -12.10
C ARG A 363 1.02 -5.29 -13.46
N ASP A 364 0.92 -6.34 -14.26
CA ASP A 364 1.62 -6.42 -15.54
C ASP A 364 0.94 -5.49 -16.56
N ALA A 365 -0.39 -5.41 -16.52
CA ALA A 365 -1.14 -4.40 -17.24
C ALA A 365 -0.79 -2.98 -16.78
N ALA A 366 -0.77 -2.72 -15.46
CA ALA A 366 -0.41 -1.40 -14.94
C ALA A 366 1.01 -0.97 -15.35
N LEU A 367 1.97 -1.90 -15.31
CA LEU A 367 3.34 -1.69 -15.75
C LEU A 367 3.41 -1.40 -17.25
N GLY A 368 2.76 -2.21 -18.08
CA GLY A 368 2.71 -2.00 -19.53
C GLY A 368 2.10 -0.64 -19.90
N ILE A 369 0.99 -0.26 -19.26
CA ILE A 369 0.33 1.02 -19.46
C ILE A 369 1.24 2.19 -19.08
N TYR A 370 1.92 2.11 -17.93
CA TYR A 370 2.76 3.21 -17.48
C TYR A 370 4.09 3.31 -18.27
N ILE A 371 4.69 2.18 -18.70
CA ILE A 371 5.84 2.19 -19.62
C ILE A 371 5.44 2.82 -20.96
N ALA A 372 4.28 2.45 -21.51
CA ALA A 372 3.77 3.05 -22.73
C ALA A 372 3.56 4.57 -22.58
N PHE A 373 3.03 5.03 -21.44
CA PHE A 373 2.92 6.45 -21.14
C PHE A 373 4.27 7.16 -21.14
N ILE A 374 5.29 6.63 -20.45
CA ILE A 374 6.63 7.22 -20.43
C ILE A 374 7.25 7.27 -21.84
N ALA A 375 7.09 6.20 -22.62
CA ALA A 375 7.56 6.16 -24.01
C ALA A 375 6.87 7.22 -24.89
N VAL A 376 5.54 7.35 -24.79
CA VAL A 376 4.77 8.37 -25.52
C VAL A 376 5.14 9.78 -25.06
N ALA A 377 5.34 10.01 -23.76
CA ALA A 377 5.79 11.29 -23.22
C ALA A 377 7.17 11.67 -23.76
N GLY A 378 8.12 10.73 -23.76
CA GLY A 378 9.46 10.92 -24.33
C GLY A 378 9.42 11.21 -25.82
N LEU A 379 8.69 10.39 -26.60
CA LEU A 379 8.53 10.59 -28.04
C LEU A 379 7.86 11.94 -28.35
N THR A 380 6.83 12.32 -27.60
CA THR A 380 6.15 13.62 -27.72
C THR A 380 7.14 14.75 -27.51
N CYS A 381 7.94 14.70 -26.44
CA CYS A 381 8.96 15.71 -26.17
C CYS A 381 9.98 15.80 -27.31
N ILE A 382 10.49 14.66 -27.79
CA ILE A 382 11.47 14.61 -28.89
C ILE A 382 10.89 15.20 -30.18
N VAL A 383 9.69 14.79 -30.59
CA VAL A 383 9.06 15.27 -31.82
C VAL A 383 8.73 16.76 -31.71
N MET A 384 8.19 17.21 -30.58
CA MET A 384 7.91 18.63 -30.35
C MET A 384 9.17 19.49 -30.37
N GLU A 385 10.29 19.00 -29.82
CA GLU A 385 11.59 19.65 -29.91
C GLU A 385 12.10 19.72 -31.35
N LEU A 386 12.01 18.62 -32.11
CA LEU A 386 12.41 18.61 -33.52
C LEU A 386 11.59 19.60 -34.35
N LEU A 387 10.28 19.73 -34.10
CA LEU A 387 9.43 20.71 -34.76
C LEU A 387 9.78 22.15 -34.35
N THR A 388 10.07 22.36 -33.07
CA THR A 388 10.50 23.68 -32.54
C THR A 388 11.85 24.08 -33.13
N PHE A 389 12.80 23.15 -33.19
CA PHE A 389 14.11 23.32 -33.80
C PHE A 389 14.00 23.55 -35.30
N LYS A 390 13.14 22.81 -36.01
CA LYS A 390 12.89 23.02 -37.44
C LYS A 390 12.42 24.46 -37.70
N ASN A 391 11.45 24.96 -36.93
CA ASN A 391 10.97 26.33 -37.04
C ASN A 391 12.08 27.36 -36.76
N TRP A 392 12.90 27.10 -35.75
CA TRP A 392 14.05 27.95 -35.47
C TRP A 392 15.09 27.92 -36.59
N TRP A 393 15.42 26.74 -37.12
CA TRP A 393 16.41 26.54 -38.18
C TRP A 393 15.99 27.17 -39.51
N THR A 394 14.74 27.00 -39.91
CA THR A 394 14.20 27.65 -41.12
C THR A 394 14.13 29.17 -40.96
N GLY A 395 14.04 29.68 -39.72
CA GLY A 395 14.09 31.10 -39.40
C GLY A 395 15.50 31.70 -39.27
N ARG A 396 16.55 30.88 -39.14
CA ARG A 396 17.89 31.35 -38.70
C ARG A 396 18.64 32.25 -39.69
N HIS A 397 18.29 32.19 -40.98
CA HIS A 397 18.91 33.00 -42.03
C HIS A 397 18.10 34.25 -42.39
N ARG A 398 17.00 34.51 -41.66
CA ARG A 398 16.11 35.64 -41.94
C ARG A 398 16.45 36.76 -40.95
N VAL A 399 16.99 37.87 -41.49
CA VAL A 399 17.25 39.11 -40.75
C VAL A 399 15.94 39.61 -40.15
N SER A 400 15.91 39.81 -38.83
CA SER A 400 14.87 40.48 -38.03
C SER A 400 13.58 40.82 -38.78
N GLY A 401 12.59 39.91 -38.78
CA GLY A 401 11.22 40.17 -39.24
C GLY A 401 10.58 38.94 -39.91
N GLU A 402 9.34 38.58 -39.66
CA GLU A 402 8.32 39.31 -38.90
C GLU A 402 7.19 38.34 -38.56
N ILE A 403 6.56 38.57 -37.42
CA ILE A 403 5.11 38.54 -37.39
C ILE A 403 4.69 39.50 -38.52
N GLU A 404 4.13 39.03 -39.63
CA GLU A 404 3.73 39.95 -40.69
C GLU A 404 2.58 40.78 -40.10
N MET A 405 2.85 42.05 -39.85
CA MET A 405 1.91 42.96 -39.20
C MET A 405 0.93 43.43 -40.26
N VAL A 406 0.01 42.55 -40.64
CA VAL A 406 -1.01 42.88 -41.64
C VAL A 406 -2.02 43.83 -40.99
N ARG A 407 -2.17 45.02 -41.58
CA ARG A 407 -3.25 45.96 -41.22
C ARG A 407 -4.53 45.47 -41.89
N VAL A 408 -5.40 44.84 -41.11
CA VAL A 408 -6.78 44.52 -41.53
C VAL A 408 -7.73 45.43 -40.76
N GLY A 409 -8.41 46.34 -41.46
CA GLY A 409 -9.46 47.18 -40.85
C GLY A 409 -9.00 48.13 -39.74
N GLY A 410 -7.74 48.60 -39.76
CA GLY A 410 -7.20 49.55 -38.76
C GLY A 410 -6.54 48.90 -37.54
N THR A 411 -6.68 47.59 -37.36
CA THR A 411 -5.97 46.80 -36.35
C THR A 411 -4.76 46.09 -36.93
N THR A 412 -3.62 46.15 -36.23
CA THR A 412 -2.39 45.45 -36.60
C THR A 412 -2.44 44.02 -36.06
N THR A 413 -2.49 43.03 -36.94
CA THR A 413 -2.56 41.61 -36.55
C THR A 413 -1.30 40.88 -36.92
N ALA A 414 -0.84 40.02 -36.01
CA ALA A 414 0.30 39.17 -36.25
C ALA A 414 -0.03 37.95 -37.11
N THR A 415 0.54 37.80 -38.31
CA THR A 415 0.37 36.60 -39.15
C THR A 415 1.67 35.83 -39.35
N TYR A 416 1.59 34.49 -39.30
CA TYR A 416 2.71 33.59 -39.57
C TYR A 416 2.63 33.08 -41.00
N THR A 417 3.78 32.69 -41.58
CA THR A 417 3.82 32.02 -42.88
C THR A 417 3.16 30.64 -42.82
N ASP A 418 2.52 30.20 -43.91
CA ASP A 418 1.85 28.89 -44.03
C ASP A 418 2.65 27.69 -43.49
N SER A 419 3.97 27.67 -43.69
CA SER A 419 4.83 26.57 -43.23
C SER A 419 4.97 26.49 -41.70
N ILE A 420 5.01 27.65 -41.04
CA ILE A 420 5.02 27.77 -39.58
C ILE A 420 3.64 27.42 -39.03
N GLU A 421 2.57 27.91 -39.67
CA GLU A 421 1.21 27.59 -39.26
C GLU A 421 0.91 26.09 -39.34
N ARG A 422 1.33 25.40 -40.41
CA ARG A 422 1.24 23.93 -40.53
C ARG A 422 1.96 23.21 -39.40
N THR A 423 3.15 23.70 -39.03
CA THR A 423 3.94 23.11 -37.94
C THR A 423 3.27 23.34 -36.58
N GLN A 424 2.75 24.54 -36.34
CA GLN A 424 1.99 24.85 -35.13
C GLN A 424 0.72 23.99 -35.01
N ARG A 425 -0.04 23.82 -36.11
CA ARG A 425 -1.21 22.91 -36.15
C ARG A 425 -0.80 21.48 -35.80
N LEU A 426 0.32 20.99 -36.34
CA LEU A 426 0.84 19.67 -36.00
C LEU A 426 1.22 19.55 -34.51
N GLN A 427 1.85 20.58 -33.93
CA GLN A 427 2.13 20.62 -32.49
C GLN A 427 0.85 20.57 -31.65
N VAL A 428 -0.22 21.25 -32.05
CA VAL A 428 -1.53 21.13 -31.36
C VAL A 428 -2.04 19.70 -31.43
N LEU A 429 -2.04 19.08 -32.60
CA LEU A 429 -2.52 17.71 -32.79
C LEU A 429 -1.73 16.70 -31.95
N ILE A 430 -0.41 16.83 -31.92
CA ILE A 430 0.46 15.98 -31.08
C ILE A 430 0.15 16.19 -29.59
N LEU A 431 -0.08 17.44 -29.15
CA LEU A 431 -0.44 17.71 -27.76
C LEU A 431 -1.80 17.12 -27.40
N LEU A 432 -2.81 17.27 -28.26
CA LEU A 432 -4.13 16.69 -28.04
C LEU A 432 -4.04 15.16 -27.93
N PHE A 433 -3.28 14.52 -28.83
CA PHE A 433 -3.00 13.09 -28.75
C PHE A 433 -2.34 12.72 -27.42
N PHE A 434 -1.31 13.46 -27.00
CA PHE A 434 -0.65 13.24 -25.71
C PHE A 434 -1.63 13.37 -24.54
N VAL A 435 -2.50 14.39 -24.53
CA VAL A 435 -3.50 14.60 -23.47
C VAL A 435 -4.48 13.42 -23.40
N VAL A 436 -4.93 12.90 -24.55
CA VAL A 436 -5.80 11.72 -24.59
C VAL A 436 -5.09 10.51 -23.99
N VAL A 437 -3.82 10.28 -24.35
CA VAL A 437 -3.01 9.19 -23.78
C VAL A 437 -2.83 9.38 -22.27
N ALA A 438 -2.48 10.59 -21.82
CA ALA A 438 -2.30 10.90 -20.40
C ALA A 438 -3.57 10.64 -19.57
N ILE A 439 -4.74 11.07 -20.07
CA ILE A 439 -6.03 10.81 -19.43
C ILE A 439 -6.33 9.30 -19.42
N GLY A 440 -6.16 8.62 -20.57
CA GLY A 440 -6.39 7.19 -20.71
C GLY A 440 -5.53 6.36 -19.75
N THR A 441 -4.23 6.67 -19.67
CA THR A 441 -3.28 6.07 -18.72
C THR A 441 -3.75 6.29 -17.29
N ALA A 442 -4.06 7.53 -16.90
CA ALA A 442 -4.40 7.84 -15.53
C ALA A 442 -5.72 7.18 -15.08
N VAL A 443 -6.72 7.17 -15.96
CA VAL A 443 -8.01 6.49 -15.72
C VAL A 443 -7.80 4.97 -15.64
N ALA A 444 -7.07 4.37 -16.58
CA ALA A 444 -6.83 2.94 -16.59
C ALA A 444 -6.08 2.47 -15.33
N ILE A 445 -5.02 3.19 -14.93
CA ILE A 445 -4.28 2.91 -13.70
C ILE A 445 -5.19 3.09 -12.47
N SER A 446 -5.99 4.15 -12.42
CA SER A 446 -6.94 4.39 -11.32
C SER A 446 -7.98 3.27 -11.20
N VAL A 447 -8.46 2.74 -12.32
CA VAL A 447 -9.37 1.59 -12.36
C VAL A 447 -8.68 0.32 -11.86
N LEU A 448 -7.42 0.07 -12.26
CA LEU A 448 -6.64 -1.09 -11.79
C LEU A 448 -6.37 -1.03 -10.28
N ILE A 449 -6.16 0.17 -9.74
CA ILE A 449 -6.07 0.40 -8.28
C ILE A 449 -7.44 0.15 -7.63
N GLY A 450 -8.50 0.71 -8.21
CA GLY A 450 -9.85 0.68 -7.65
C GLY A 450 -10.56 -0.67 -7.73
N LYS A 451 -10.17 -1.57 -8.65
CA LYS A 451 -10.77 -2.91 -8.84
C LYS A 451 -10.11 -4.03 -8.06
N LYS A 452 -9.00 -3.77 -7.35
CA LYS A 452 -8.35 -4.83 -6.58
C LYS A 452 -9.29 -5.29 -5.45
N ASN A 453 -9.80 -6.51 -5.57
CA ASN A 453 -10.45 -7.22 -4.47
C ASN A 453 -9.36 -7.59 -3.46
N ILE A 454 -9.64 -7.38 -2.17
CA ILE A 454 -8.79 -7.89 -1.09
C ILE A 454 -9.21 -9.37 -0.98
N ALA A 455 -8.42 -10.27 -1.56
CA ALA A 455 -8.63 -11.70 -1.52
C ALA A 455 -7.68 -12.33 -0.50
#